data_AF-A0A0B6X8H4-F1
#
_entry.id   AF-A0A0B6X8H4-F1
#
_cell.length_a   1.000
_cell.length_b   1.000
_cell.length_c   1.000
_cell.angle_alpha   90.00
_cell.angle_beta   90.00
_cell.angle_gamma   90.00
#
_symmetry.space_group_name_H-M   'P 1'
#
loop_
_entity.id
_entity.type
_entity.pdbx_description
1 polymer ?
#
loop_
_entity_poly.entity_id
_entity_poly.type
_entity_poly.pdbx_seq_one_letter_code
_entity_poly.pdbx_strand_id
1 'polypeptide(L)'
;MSWYTDELLMSATSKTLKYIKTDAQLRQFAYLIPHLNDYAWYVPNHQHNLPSGGLIVISPVCGKRNFNQYRQAFLNYYELTVLESKASFLTETEGRIVPEAPEIKKSFREFLVALSQEIDTPVLYYTASSWGGTFDYELSFLYQPEEILYTSPTHFEDVKPDEKQNALVEGLAGIGVTTLGFFAPHTREFEWDKYKIVD
;
A
#
# COMPACT_ATOMS: atom_id res chain seq x y z
N MET A 1 18.63 11.88 0.00
CA MET A 1 17.56 11.77 -1.02
C MET A 1 16.28 11.42 -0.28
N SER A 2 15.16 12.06 -0.62
CA SER A 2 13.84 11.73 -0.07
C SER A 2 13.12 10.73 -0.96
N TRP A 3 12.34 9.84 -0.37
CA TRP A 3 11.47 8.89 -1.04
C TRP A 3 10.19 8.72 -0.25
N TYR A 4 9.06 8.64 -0.95
CA TYR A 4 7.72 8.54 -0.37
C TYR A 4 6.91 7.54 -1.18
N THR A 5 6.01 6.83 -0.52
CA THR A 5 4.97 6.06 -1.20
C THR A 5 3.70 5.99 -0.38
N ASP A 6 2.57 5.89 -1.06
CA ASP A 6 1.22 5.87 -0.51
C ASP A 6 0.33 5.07 -1.46
N GLU A 7 0.09 3.81 -1.15
CA GLU A 7 -0.49 2.86 -2.12
C GLU A 7 -1.51 1.92 -1.49
N LEU A 8 -2.55 1.62 -2.25
CA LEU A 8 -3.40 0.46 -2.00
C LEU A 8 -2.94 -0.70 -2.88
N LEU A 9 -2.72 -1.86 -2.26
CA LEU A 9 -2.16 -3.05 -2.88
C LEU A 9 -3.12 -4.23 -2.60
N MET A 10 -3.48 -4.96 -3.65
CA MET A 10 -4.40 -6.09 -3.54
C MET A 10 -4.20 -7.10 -4.67
N SER A 11 -4.50 -8.37 -4.41
CA SER A 11 -4.46 -9.42 -5.44
C SER A 11 -5.50 -9.14 -6.53
N ALA A 12 -5.10 -9.31 -7.79
CA ALA A 12 -5.93 -9.06 -8.96
C ALA A 12 -6.90 -10.24 -9.25
N THR A 13 -7.74 -10.59 -8.27
CA THR A 13 -8.81 -11.57 -8.47
C THR A 13 -9.84 -11.03 -9.48
N SER A 14 -10.65 -11.92 -10.07
CA SER A 14 -11.71 -11.50 -10.99
C SER A 14 -12.72 -10.55 -10.32
N LYS A 15 -12.98 -10.71 -9.02
CA LYS A 15 -13.88 -9.85 -8.25
C LYS A 15 -13.26 -8.48 -8.01
N THR A 16 -12.00 -8.44 -7.57
CA THR A 16 -11.21 -7.21 -7.41
C THR A 16 -11.16 -6.42 -8.71
N LEU A 17 -10.73 -7.06 -9.81
CA LEU A 17 -10.59 -6.37 -11.09
C LEU A 17 -11.91 -5.82 -11.62
N LYS A 18 -13.01 -6.57 -11.46
CA LYS A 18 -14.35 -6.10 -11.83
C LYS A 18 -14.74 -4.88 -11.02
N TYR A 19 -14.55 -4.91 -9.69
CA TYR A 19 -14.87 -3.80 -8.80
C TYR A 19 -14.09 -2.53 -9.16
N ILE A 20 -12.77 -2.64 -9.28
CA ILE A 20 -11.87 -1.53 -9.59
C ILE A 20 -12.20 -0.90 -10.95
N LYS A 21 -12.56 -1.70 -11.97
CA LYS A 21 -12.97 -1.17 -13.28
C LYS A 21 -14.29 -0.40 -13.24
N THR A 22 -15.17 -0.68 -12.28
CA THR A 22 -16.47 0.00 -12.15
C THR A 22 -16.43 1.19 -11.19
N ASP A 23 -15.48 1.23 -10.26
CA ASP A 23 -15.34 2.34 -9.32
C ASP A 23 -14.64 3.54 -9.99
N ALA A 24 -15.41 4.61 -10.21
CA ALA A 24 -14.93 5.79 -10.92
C ALA A 24 -13.81 6.55 -10.19
N GLN A 25 -13.67 6.41 -8.87
CA GLN A 25 -12.63 7.07 -8.08
C GLN A 25 -11.34 6.26 -8.08
N LEU A 26 -11.43 4.95 -7.83
CA LEU A 26 -10.28 4.06 -7.77
C LEU A 26 -9.64 3.85 -9.15
N ARG A 27 -10.47 3.63 -10.19
CA ARG A 27 -10.01 3.30 -11.55
C ARG A 27 -9.00 4.29 -12.12
N GLN A 28 -9.18 5.59 -11.84
CA GLN A 28 -8.34 6.65 -12.40
C GLN A 28 -6.87 6.55 -11.96
N PHE A 29 -6.64 5.90 -10.82
CA PHE A 29 -5.34 5.74 -10.18
C PHE A 29 -4.89 4.27 -10.13
N ALA A 30 -5.60 3.38 -10.83
CA ALA A 30 -5.38 1.94 -10.75
C ALA A 30 -4.48 1.41 -11.86
N TYR A 31 -3.57 0.53 -11.46
CA TYR A 31 -2.64 -0.19 -12.32
C TYR A 31 -2.79 -1.69 -12.07
N LEU A 32 -2.74 -2.49 -13.13
CA LEU A 32 -2.71 -3.94 -13.08
C LEU A 32 -1.34 -4.44 -13.55
N ILE A 33 -0.58 -5.03 -12.64
CA ILE A 33 0.70 -5.67 -12.93
C ILE A 33 0.44 -7.18 -13.01
N PRO A 34 0.30 -7.77 -14.22
CA PRO A 34 -0.04 -9.18 -14.35
C PRO A 34 1.13 -10.10 -13.96
N HIS A 35 2.36 -9.66 -14.22
CA HIS A 35 3.60 -10.39 -13.94
C HIS A 35 4.79 -9.42 -14.00
N LEU A 36 5.96 -9.88 -13.52
CA LEU A 36 7.23 -9.13 -13.58
C LEU A 36 8.27 -9.82 -14.49
N ASN A 37 7.82 -10.66 -15.43
CA ASN A 37 8.71 -11.41 -16.32
C ASN A 37 9.62 -10.52 -17.17
N ASP A 38 9.12 -9.34 -17.55
CA ASP A 38 9.84 -8.37 -18.39
C ASP A 38 10.58 -7.31 -17.57
N TYR A 39 10.52 -7.38 -16.23
CA TYR A 39 11.23 -6.44 -15.38
C TYR A 39 12.74 -6.76 -15.39
N ALA A 40 13.56 -5.75 -15.63
CA ALA A 40 15.01 -5.89 -15.71
C ALA A 40 15.64 -5.99 -14.31
N TRP A 41 15.67 -7.20 -13.75
CA TRP A 41 16.26 -7.45 -12.44
C TRP A 41 17.78 -7.29 -12.45
N TYR A 42 18.29 -6.28 -11.75
CA TYR A 42 19.74 -6.07 -11.60
C TYR A 42 20.40 -7.08 -10.64
N VAL A 43 19.65 -7.63 -9.68
CA VAL A 43 20.14 -8.57 -8.67
C VAL A 43 19.14 -9.72 -8.50
N PRO A 44 19.56 -11.00 -8.63
CA PRO A 44 18.65 -12.14 -8.48
C PRO A 44 17.92 -12.19 -7.13
N ASN A 45 18.60 -11.82 -6.04
CA ASN A 45 18.02 -11.81 -4.70
C ASN A 45 16.94 -10.73 -4.49
N HIS A 46 16.77 -9.80 -5.43
CA HIS A 46 15.70 -8.81 -5.38
C HIS A 46 14.42 -9.30 -6.07
N GLN A 47 14.50 -10.41 -6.82
CA GLN A 47 13.32 -10.99 -7.47
C GLN A 47 12.26 -11.33 -6.43
N HIS A 48 11.04 -10.93 -6.71
CA HIS A 48 9.87 -11.26 -5.92
C HIS A 48 8.75 -11.74 -6.83
N ASN A 49 7.82 -12.51 -6.28
CA ASN A 49 6.64 -12.95 -7.00
C ASN A 49 5.55 -11.86 -7.01
N LEU A 50 4.47 -12.16 -7.73
CA LEU A 50 3.16 -11.54 -7.58
C LEU A 50 2.13 -12.63 -7.28
N PRO A 51 0.91 -12.27 -6.82
CA PRO A 51 -0.20 -13.20 -6.73
C PRO A 51 -0.55 -13.78 -8.10
N SER A 52 -1.19 -14.95 -8.15
CA SER A 52 -1.45 -15.68 -9.42
C SER A 52 -2.30 -14.92 -10.44
N GLY A 53 -3.19 -14.02 -9.98
CA GLY A 53 -3.97 -13.14 -10.85
C GLY A 53 -3.23 -11.86 -11.28
N GLY A 54 -2.04 -11.62 -10.73
CA GLY A 54 -1.35 -10.35 -10.76
C GLY A 54 -1.65 -9.50 -9.52
N LEU A 55 -1.17 -8.26 -9.55
CA LEU A 55 -1.32 -7.28 -8.48
C LEU A 55 -2.05 -6.05 -9.02
N ILE A 56 -3.06 -5.58 -8.30
CA ILE A 56 -3.63 -4.24 -8.50
C ILE A 56 -2.97 -3.30 -7.52
N VAL A 57 -2.51 -2.16 -8.05
CA VAL A 57 -1.97 -1.04 -7.28
C VAL A 57 -2.83 0.19 -7.56
N ILE A 58 -3.27 0.87 -6.51
CA ILE A 58 -3.86 2.21 -6.61
C ILE A 58 -2.84 3.18 -6.05
N SER A 59 -2.37 4.10 -6.88
CA SER A 59 -1.27 5.00 -6.53
C SER A 59 -1.34 6.32 -7.31
N PRO A 60 -1.08 7.48 -6.65
CA PRO A 60 -0.90 7.67 -5.22
C PRO A 60 -2.24 7.75 -4.47
N VAL A 61 -2.31 7.28 -3.22
CA VAL A 61 -3.50 7.38 -2.34
C VAL A 61 -3.14 8.02 -1.01
N CYS A 62 -3.31 9.34 -0.89
CA CYS A 62 -2.83 10.09 0.27
C CYS A 62 -3.79 11.19 0.74
N GLY A 63 -3.58 11.71 1.94
CA GLY A 63 -4.35 12.84 2.47
C GLY A 63 -3.88 14.18 1.91
N LYS A 64 -4.76 15.19 1.88
CA LYS A 64 -4.47 16.56 1.37
C LYS A 64 -3.16 17.19 1.85
N ARG A 65 -2.69 16.88 3.06
CA ARG A 65 -1.45 17.44 3.63
C ARG A 65 -0.18 16.92 2.93
N ASN A 66 -0.25 15.79 2.23
CA ASN A 66 0.89 15.16 1.55
C ASN A 66 0.96 15.53 0.04
N PHE A 67 0.06 16.40 -0.45
CA PHE A 67 -0.01 16.79 -1.87
C PHE A 67 1.31 17.28 -2.48
N ASN A 68 2.09 18.05 -1.71
CA ASN A 68 3.33 18.65 -2.21
C ASN A 68 4.43 17.62 -2.55
N GLN A 69 4.30 16.37 -2.06
CA GLN A 69 5.30 15.33 -2.25
C GLN A 69 5.23 14.68 -3.63
N TYR A 70 4.02 14.46 -4.16
CA TYR A 70 3.83 13.68 -5.39
C TYR A 70 3.89 14.50 -6.69
N ARG A 71 3.68 15.83 -6.63
CA ARG A 71 3.68 16.74 -7.80
C ARG A 71 2.78 16.28 -8.98
N GLN A 72 1.90 15.32 -8.76
CA GLN A 72 1.00 14.71 -9.74
C GLN A 72 -0.40 14.55 -9.12
N ALA A 73 -1.39 14.18 -9.95
CA ALA A 73 -2.72 13.85 -9.45
C ALA A 73 -2.64 12.67 -8.47
N PHE A 74 -3.45 12.73 -7.41
CA PHE A 74 -3.51 11.70 -6.38
C PHE A 74 -4.96 11.47 -5.97
N LEU A 75 -5.24 10.27 -5.47
CA LEU A 75 -6.52 9.93 -4.87
C LEU A 75 -6.52 10.44 -3.42
N ASN A 76 -7.33 11.46 -3.15
CA ASN A 76 -7.48 11.96 -1.79
C ASN A 76 -8.37 11.00 -0.98
N TYR A 77 -7.77 10.25 -0.05
CA TYR A 77 -8.55 9.29 0.73
C TYR A 77 -9.61 9.92 1.64
N TYR A 78 -9.58 11.25 1.87
CA TYR A 78 -10.64 11.97 2.58
C TYR A 78 -11.90 12.23 1.73
N GLU A 79 -11.81 12.05 0.42
CA GLU A 79 -12.89 12.29 -0.54
C GLU A 79 -13.50 10.98 -1.07
N LEU A 80 -12.99 9.84 -0.61
CA LEU A 80 -13.53 8.53 -0.95
C LEU A 80 -15.00 8.43 -0.53
N THR A 81 -15.84 7.99 -1.46
CA THR A 81 -17.25 7.69 -1.12
C THR A 81 -17.30 6.59 -0.07
N VAL A 82 -18.09 6.83 0.97
CA VAL A 82 -18.23 5.92 2.10
C VAL A 82 -18.86 4.62 1.62
N LEU A 83 -18.07 3.56 1.61
CA LEU A 83 -18.58 2.20 1.75
C LEU A 83 -18.92 2.04 3.24
N GLU A 84 -20.20 1.96 3.57
CA GLU A 84 -20.60 1.83 4.98
C GLU A 84 -20.16 0.46 5.53
N SER A 85 -19.21 0.46 6.46
CA SER A 85 -18.95 -0.68 7.33
C SER A 85 -18.79 -0.20 8.76
N LYS A 86 -19.56 -0.78 9.68
CA LYS A 86 -19.40 -0.53 11.12
C LYS A 86 -18.28 -1.41 11.66
N ALA A 87 -17.04 -1.04 11.36
CA ALA A 87 -15.86 -1.75 11.84
C ALA A 87 -15.55 -1.39 13.31
N SER A 88 -16.37 -1.91 14.24
CA SER A 88 -16.27 -1.60 15.67
C SER A 88 -14.95 -2.05 16.32
N PHE A 89 -14.19 -2.92 15.65
CA PHE A 89 -12.87 -3.37 16.07
C PHE A 89 -11.76 -2.35 15.77
N LEU A 90 -12.01 -1.33 14.94
CA LEU A 90 -11.01 -0.30 14.66
C LEU A 90 -10.76 0.55 15.91
N THR A 91 -9.58 0.37 16.47
CA THR A 91 -9.05 1.17 17.58
C THR A 91 -8.29 2.38 17.08
N GLU A 92 -8.07 3.36 17.95
CA GLU A 92 -7.21 4.49 17.66
C GLU A 92 -5.78 4.03 17.33
N THR A 93 -5.12 4.74 16.41
CA THR A 93 -3.72 4.50 16.03
C THR A 93 -2.74 5.26 16.93
N GLU A 94 -3.22 6.13 17.81
CA GLU A 94 -2.39 6.90 18.75
C GLU A 94 -1.50 5.96 19.59
N GLY A 95 -0.20 6.27 19.64
CA GLY A 95 0.79 5.46 20.35
C GLY A 95 1.17 4.13 19.68
N ARG A 96 0.56 3.79 18.54
CA ARG A 96 0.92 2.61 17.72
C ARG A 96 1.78 2.95 16.49
N ILE A 97 1.88 4.24 16.17
CA ILE A 97 2.67 4.78 15.06
C ILE A 97 3.53 5.95 15.57
N VAL A 98 4.66 6.20 14.91
CA VAL A 98 5.54 7.32 15.24
C VAL A 98 4.87 8.67 14.92
N PRO A 99 5.19 9.76 15.65
CA PRO A 99 4.57 11.09 15.46
C PRO A 99 4.72 11.68 14.05
N GLU A 100 5.76 11.29 13.32
CA GLU A 100 6.08 11.74 11.97
C GLU A 100 5.18 11.12 10.91
N ALA A 101 4.51 10.01 11.23
CA ALA A 101 3.59 9.35 10.32
C ALA A 101 2.33 10.21 10.07
N PRO A 102 1.76 10.18 8.85
CA PRO A 102 0.53 10.86 8.56
C PRO A 102 -0.63 10.30 9.40
N GLU A 103 -1.55 11.18 9.80
CA GLU A 103 -2.79 10.76 10.45
C GLU A 103 -3.66 9.96 9.46
N ILE A 104 -3.81 8.67 9.74
CA ILE A 104 -4.69 7.76 8.99
C ILE A 104 -6.04 7.70 9.70
N LYS A 105 -6.99 8.52 9.23
CA LYS A 105 -8.30 8.65 9.87
C LYS A 105 -9.10 7.35 9.86
N LYS A 106 -9.87 7.15 10.93
CA LYS A 106 -10.80 6.03 11.08
C LYS A 106 -11.71 5.83 9.87
N SER A 107 -12.24 6.91 9.29
CA SER A 107 -13.14 6.82 8.12
C SER A 107 -12.48 6.17 6.89
N PHE A 108 -11.18 6.41 6.67
CA PHE A 108 -10.45 5.76 5.59
C PHE A 108 -10.22 4.28 5.92
N ARG A 109 -9.88 3.97 7.17
CA ARG A 109 -9.69 2.58 7.63
C ARG A 109 -11.01 1.78 7.54
N GLU A 110 -12.15 2.41 7.85
CA GLU A 110 -13.50 1.84 7.66
C GLU A 110 -13.77 1.55 6.18
N PHE A 111 -13.38 2.47 5.29
CA PHE A 111 -13.45 2.24 3.84
C PHE A 111 -12.59 1.03 3.41
N LEU A 112 -11.38 0.87 3.95
CA LEU A 112 -10.50 -0.26 3.61
C LEU A 112 -11.05 -1.60 4.10
N VAL A 113 -11.67 -1.63 5.27
CA VAL A 113 -12.41 -2.80 5.77
C VAL A 113 -13.58 -3.13 4.84
N ALA A 114 -14.38 -2.13 4.48
CA ALA A 114 -15.52 -2.34 3.60
C ALA A 114 -15.07 -2.81 2.21
N LEU A 115 -13.99 -2.24 1.69
CA LEU A 115 -13.40 -2.61 0.42
C LEU A 115 -12.93 -4.07 0.43
N SER A 116 -12.19 -4.50 1.46
CA SER A 116 -11.70 -5.89 1.57
C SER A 116 -12.84 -6.91 1.66
N GLN A 117 -13.93 -6.56 2.35
CA GLN A 117 -15.16 -7.35 2.41
C GLN A 117 -15.87 -7.40 1.06
N GLU A 118 -16.01 -6.26 0.38
CA GLU A 118 -16.69 -6.16 -0.91
C GLU A 118 -15.95 -6.94 -1.99
N ILE A 119 -14.63 -6.87 -2.06
CA ILE A 119 -13.84 -7.60 -3.06
C ILE A 119 -13.46 -9.03 -2.62
N ASP A 120 -13.77 -9.42 -1.37
CA ASP A 120 -13.42 -10.72 -0.79
C ASP A 120 -11.92 -11.06 -0.97
N THR A 121 -11.06 -10.09 -0.70
CA THR A 121 -9.60 -10.20 -0.86
C THR A 121 -8.93 -9.25 0.12
N PRO A 122 -7.78 -9.64 0.71
CA PRO A 122 -6.99 -8.75 1.55
C PRO A 122 -6.65 -7.43 0.84
N VAL A 123 -6.79 -6.32 1.56
CA VAL A 123 -6.37 -4.98 1.11
C VAL A 123 -5.23 -4.50 1.99
N LEU A 124 -4.12 -4.12 1.38
CA LEU A 124 -2.99 -3.51 2.06
C LEU A 124 -2.94 -2.02 1.72
N TYR A 125 -2.94 -1.15 2.73
CA TYR A 125 -2.49 0.22 2.57
C TYR A 125 -1.06 0.32 3.08
N TYR A 126 -0.13 0.65 2.18
CA TYR A 126 1.28 0.85 2.49
C TYR A 126 1.61 2.33 2.36
N THR A 127 2.25 2.89 3.39
CA THR A 127 2.73 4.27 3.38
C THR A 127 4.10 4.36 4.02
N ALA A 128 5.00 5.09 3.38
CA ALA A 128 6.36 5.24 3.87
C ALA A 128 6.97 6.59 3.47
N SER A 129 7.87 7.08 4.32
CA SER A 129 8.75 8.21 4.06
C SER A 129 10.16 7.84 4.48
N SER A 130 11.14 8.11 3.63
CA SER A 130 12.54 8.01 4.00
C SER A 130 13.33 9.23 3.56
N TRP A 131 14.34 9.56 4.37
CA TRP A 131 15.32 10.57 4.05
C TRP A 131 16.73 10.03 4.33
N GLY A 132 17.61 10.15 3.32
CA GLY A 132 19.01 9.75 3.49
C GLY A 132 19.23 8.24 3.58
N GLY A 133 18.23 7.42 3.23
CA GLY A 133 18.31 5.96 3.28
C GLY A 133 17.75 5.35 4.57
N THR A 134 17.20 6.17 5.47
CA THR A 134 16.52 5.70 6.69
C THR A 134 15.07 6.18 6.70
N PHE A 135 14.17 5.38 7.26
CA PHE A 135 12.76 5.72 7.34
C PHE A 135 12.49 6.80 8.39
N ASP A 136 11.70 7.80 8.01
CA ASP A 136 10.98 8.66 8.95
C ASP A 136 9.79 7.88 9.53
N TYR A 137 9.09 7.13 8.66
CA TYR A 137 8.10 6.12 9.02
C TYR A 137 7.96 5.09 7.88
N GLU A 138 7.51 3.89 8.22
CA GLU A 138 7.09 2.87 7.26
C GLU A 138 5.99 2.02 7.90
N LEU A 139 4.81 2.02 7.29
CA LEU A 139 3.59 1.44 7.83
C LEU A 139 2.89 0.57 6.79
N SER A 140 2.40 -0.58 7.23
CA SER A 140 1.53 -1.48 6.46
C SER A 140 0.26 -1.75 7.25
N PHE A 141 -0.88 -1.25 6.77
CA PHE A 141 -2.21 -1.57 7.29
C PHE A 141 -2.83 -2.65 6.41
N LEU A 142 -2.85 -3.88 6.90
CA LEU A 142 -3.42 -5.03 6.22
C LEU A 142 -4.84 -5.31 6.75
N TYR A 143 -5.80 -5.41 5.84
CA TYR A 143 -7.21 -5.66 6.16
C TYR A 143 -7.65 -7.05 5.68
N GLN A 144 -7.93 -7.94 6.64
CA GLN A 144 -8.40 -9.31 6.44
C GLN A 144 -9.40 -9.74 7.52
N PRO A 145 -10.69 -9.64 7.22
CA PRO A 145 -11.66 -8.70 7.84
C PRO A 145 -11.22 -7.79 9.00
N GLU A 146 -10.27 -8.19 9.86
CA GLU A 146 -9.68 -7.35 10.90
C GLU A 146 -8.50 -6.53 10.37
N GLU A 147 -8.04 -5.57 11.16
CA GLU A 147 -6.83 -4.80 10.85
C GLU A 147 -5.60 -5.41 11.52
N ILE A 148 -4.53 -5.55 10.75
CA ILE A 148 -3.18 -5.79 11.25
C ILE A 148 -2.31 -4.59 10.84
N LEU A 149 -1.59 -4.03 11.80
CA LEU A 149 -0.63 -2.96 11.58
C LEU A 149 0.78 -3.51 11.75
N TYR A 150 1.60 -3.35 10.71
CA TYR A 150 3.04 -3.55 10.77
C TYR A 150 3.76 -2.22 10.68
N THR A 151 4.82 -2.08 11.46
CA THR A 151 5.70 -0.91 11.50
C THR A 151 7.13 -1.37 11.31
N SER A 152 7.99 -0.50 10.77
CA SER A 152 9.44 -0.74 10.76
C SER A 152 10.18 0.24 11.65
N PRO A 153 11.37 -0.16 12.16
CA PRO A 153 12.22 0.74 12.93
C PRO A 153 12.52 2.00 12.14
N THR A 154 12.34 3.14 12.79
CA THR A 154 12.65 4.45 12.22
C THR A 154 13.99 4.95 12.77
N HIS A 155 14.52 6.04 12.21
CA HIS A 155 15.74 6.65 12.77
C HIS A 155 15.54 7.30 14.16
N PHE A 156 14.29 7.35 14.64
CA PHE A 156 13.93 7.87 15.96
C PHE A 156 13.86 6.78 17.04
N GLU A 157 14.01 5.51 16.67
CA GLU A 157 13.88 4.36 17.57
C GLU A 157 15.16 3.53 17.61
N ASP A 158 15.46 2.93 18.77
CA ASP A 158 16.56 1.99 18.91
C ASP A 158 16.25 0.70 18.13
N VAL A 159 17.10 0.37 17.15
CA VAL A 159 16.96 -0.89 16.41
C VAL A 159 17.25 -2.07 17.33
N LYS A 160 16.22 -2.86 17.62
CA LYS A 160 16.38 -4.15 18.29
C LYS A 160 16.78 -5.21 17.26
N PRO A 161 18.02 -5.74 17.28
CA PRO A 161 18.53 -6.62 16.22
C PRO A 161 17.73 -7.92 16.04
N ASP A 162 17.07 -8.36 17.12
CA ASP A 162 16.33 -9.62 17.16
C ASP A 162 14.87 -9.47 16.71
N GLU A 163 14.35 -8.24 16.62
CA GLU A 163 13.01 -7.94 16.12
C GLU A 163 13.13 -7.51 14.65
N LYS A 164 13.14 -8.49 13.73
CA LYS A 164 13.06 -8.21 12.29
C LYS A 164 11.66 -7.70 11.92
N GLN A 165 11.40 -6.43 12.14
CA GLN A 165 10.14 -5.79 11.74
C GLN A 165 10.34 -5.07 10.40
N ASN A 166 9.81 -5.66 9.33
CA ASN A 166 9.80 -5.06 8.01
C ASN A 166 8.35 -4.91 7.54
N ALA A 167 7.78 -3.72 7.71
CA ALA A 167 6.38 -3.45 7.41
C ALA A 167 6.06 -3.75 5.94
N LEU A 168 6.96 -3.43 5.00
CA LEU A 168 6.78 -3.76 3.59
C LEU A 168 6.70 -5.28 3.37
N VAL A 169 7.67 -6.06 3.89
CA VAL A 169 7.71 -7.52 3.71
C VAL A 169 6.49 -8.19 4.32
N GLU A 170 6.15 -7.84 5.56
CA GLU A 170 5.02 -8.45 6.27
C GLU A 170 3.67 -8.06 5.63
N GLY A 171 3.50 -6.79 5.26
CA GLY A 171 2.30 -6.33 4.57
C GLY A 171 2.12 -7.02 3.21
N LEU A 172 3.18 -7.06 2.40
CA LEU A 172 3.18 -7.72 1.09
C LEU A 172 2.90 -9.21 1.19
N ALA A 173 3.45 -9.89 2.21
CA ALA A 173 3.18 -11.30 2.46
C ALA A 173 1.68 -11.55 2.69
N GLY A 174 1.01 -10.63 3.40
CA GLY A 174 -0.44 -10.65 3.61
C GLY A 174 -1.30 -10.61 2.35
N ILE A 175 -0.76 -10.12 1.23
CA ILE A 175 -1.46 -10.10 -0.07
C ILE A 175 -0.89 -11.12 -1.07
N GLY A 176 0.01 -12.01 -0.63
CA GLY A 176 0.60 -13.08 -1.45
C GLY A 176 1.87 -12.68 -2.21
N VAL A 177 2.53 -11.59 -1.83
CA VAL A 177 3.82 -11.15 -2.39
C VAL A 177 4.94 -11.49 -1.39
N THR A 178 5.91 -12.28 -1.83
CA THR A 178 7.10 -12.68 -1.08
C THR A 178 8.31 -11.93 -1.62
N THR A 179 8.95 -11.14 -0.76
CA THR A 179 10.15 -10.36 -1.09
C THR A 179 11.13 -10.33 0.08
N LEU A 180 12.37 -9.92 -0.17
CA LEU A 180 13.41 -9.64 0.82
C LEU A 180 13.54 -8.14 1.16
N GLY A 181 12.47 -7.36 0.94
CA GLY A 181 12.43 -5.92 1.21
C GLY A 181 12.67 -5.05 -0.02
N PHE A 182 12.80 -5.64 -1.20
CA PHE A 182 12.81 -4.93 -2.48
C PHE A 182 11.47 -5.12 -3.19
N PHE A 183 10.84 -4.03 -3.63
CA PHE A 183 9.60 -4.10 -4.38
C PHE A 183 9.75 -3.32 -5.68
N ALA A 184 9.72 -4.03 -6.82
CA ALA A 184 9.98 -3.46 -8.14
C ALA A 184 9.09 -2.22 -8.45
N PRO A 185 7.78 -2.20 -8.10
CA PRO A 185 6.94 -1.03 -8.30
C PRO A 185 7.39 0.24 -7.56
N HIS A 186 8.20 0.11 -6.51
CA HIS A 186 8.74 1.24 -5.74
C HIS A 186 10.01 1.85 -6.34
N THR A 187 10.53 1.28 -7.42
CA THR A 187 11.68 1.85 -8.13
C THR A 187 11.27 3.03 -9.00
N ARG A 188 12.18 4.00 -9.15
CA ARG A 188 11.96 5.16 -10.04
C ARG A 188 11.87 4.78 -11.52
N GLU A 189 12.43 3.65 -11.90
CA GLU A 189 12.47 3.15 -13.28
C GLU A 189 11.22 2.32 -13.63
N PHE A 190 10.31 2.08 -12.68
CA PHE A 190 9.11 1.30 -12.93
C PHE A 190 8.16 2.03 -13.89
N GLU A 191 7.91 1.42 -15.06
CA GLU A 191 7.13 2.03 -16.14
C GLU A 191 5.62 1.90 -15.91
N TRP A 192 5.10 2.63 -14.93
CA TRP A 192 3.70 2.60 -14.51
C TRP A 192 2.68 2.74 -15.65
N ASP A 193 2.97 3.58 -16.65
CA ASP A 193 2.06 3.83 -17.78
C ASP A 193 1.71 2.55 -18.56
N LYS A 194 2.59 1.54 -18.59
CA LYS A 194 2.33 0.25 -19.26
C LYS A 194 1.25 -0.58 -18.57
N TYR A 195 1.01 -0.34 -17.29
CA TYR A 195 0.13 -1.14 -16.44
C TYR A 195 -1.18 -0.44 -16.11
N LYS A 196 -1.41 0.77 -16.63
CA LYS A 196 -2.61 1.54 -16.32
C LYS A 196 -3.86 0.80 -16.77
N ILE A 197 -4.85 0.67 -15.89
CA ILE A 197 -6.14 0.06 -16.25
C ILE A 197 -6.90 1.07 -17.11
N VAL A 198 -7.07 0.73 -18.39
CA VAL A 198 -7.92 1.46 -19.34
C VAL A 198 -9.22 0.68 -19.60
N ASP A 199 -10.26 1.40 -19.98
CA ASP A 199 -11.60 0.85 -20.27
C ASP A 199 -11.62 -0.13 -21.45
#